data_AF-A0A961IJA9-F1
#
_entry.id   AF-A0A961IJA9-F1
#
_cell.length_a   1.000
_cell.length_b   1.000
_cell.length_c   1.000
_cell.angle_alpha   90.00
_cell.angle_beta   90.00
_cell.angle_gamma   90.00
#
_symmetry.space_group_name_H-M   'P 1'
#
loop_
_entity.id
_entity.type
_entity.pdbx_description
1 polymer ?
#
loop_
_entity_poly.entity_id
_entity_poly.type
_entity_poly.pdbx_seq_one_letter_code
_entity_poly.pdbx_strand_id
1 'polypeptide(L)'
;LWPGVGVFDAMRIGMDVNHIWRSDFTKWVLRDRNYPTARNALINTITRSFMHNRFWTNDPDCLMVRSTRTKLNIKHTYILASVMALSGGMLLLSDDLTELDADRFDLFKKAVALNRKCAAHTPVPLGLLEHEFPRGLYNPAGYIGVWNPAPAPDRIRLELPPGFEKYDLRGATDYWTGQAIPWRVDDEGFSISLAPFESMVAVLDR
;
A
#
# COMPACT_ATOMS: atom_id res chain seq x y z
N LEU A 1 -15.34 -14.19 -4.20
CA LEU A 1 -14.45 -13.85 -5.33
C LEU A 1 -14.38 -14.99 -6.36
N TRP A 2 -14.21 -16.25 -5.96
CA TRP A 2 -13.96 -17.39 -6.87
C TRP A 2 -14.90 -17.61 -8.08
N PRO A 3 -16.22 -17.39 -8.01
CA PRO A 3 -17.09 -17.62 -9.18
C PRO A 3 -16.81 -16.71 -10.38
N GLY A 4 -16.03 -15.64 -10.21
CA GLY A 4 -15.70 -14.68 -11.28
C GLY A 4 -14.41 -14.96 -12.05
N VAL A 5 -13.64 -15.99 -11.69
CA VAL A 5 -12.34 -16.29 -12.33
C VAL A 5 -12.56 -16.62 -13.81
N GLY A 6 -11.85 -15.92 -14.70
CA GLY A 6 -11.96 -16.10 -16.15
C GLY A 6 -13.20 -15.46 -16.79
N VAL A 7 -14.02 -14.75 -16.00
CA VAL A 7 -15.21 -14.03 -16.50
C VAL A 7 -14.99 -12.51 -16.52
N PHE A 8 -14.27 -11.97 -15.53
CA PHE A 8 -14.06 -10.52 -15.39
C PHE A 8 -12.60 -10.14 -15.61
N ASP A 9 -12.38 -9.01 -16.30
CA ASP A 9 -11.05 -8.42 -16.48
C ASP A 9 -10.52 -7.80 -15.18
N ALA A 10 -11.40 -7.21 -14.38
CA ALA A 10 -11.08 -6.59 -13.10
C ALA A 10 -12.12 -6.92 -12.03
N MET A 11 -11.69 -7.04 -10.77
CA MET A 11 -12.59 -7.37 -9.68
C MET A 11 -12.22 -6.67 -8.36
N ARG A 12 -13.21 -6.09 -7.70
CA ARG A 12 -13.09 -5.54 -6.33
C ARG A 12 -12.64 -6.66 -5.40
N ILE A 13 -11.50 -6.48 -4.76
CA ILE A 13 -10.90 -7.48 -3.87
C ILE A 13 -11.04 -7.14 -2.40
N GLY A 14 -11.76 -6.09 -2.02
CA GLY A 14 -11.87 -5.64 -0.65
C GLY A 14 -13.19 -4.95 -0.36
N MET A 15 -13.30 -4.48 0.88
CA MET A 15 -14.34 -3.53 1.27
C MET A 15 -14.04 -2.12 0.75
N ASP A 16 -15.01 -1.24 0.87
CA ASP A 16 -14.86 0.17 0.47
C ASP A 16 -13.81 0.90 1.31
N VAL A 17 -13.03 1.76 0.66
CA VAL A 17 -12.08 2.69 1.29
C VAL A 17 -12.87 3.81 1.94
N ASN A 18 -12.85 3.83 3.27
CA ASN A 18 -13.56 4.84 4.05
C ASN A 18 -12.64 6.02 4.39
N HIS A 19 -13.22 7.20 4.57
CA HIS A 19 -12.56 8.44 5.01
C HIS A 19 -12.02 8.41 6.45
N ILE A 20 -12.01 7.24 7.10
CA ILE A 20 -11.55 6.99 8.47
C ILE A 20 -10.50 5.89 8.43
N TRP A 21 -9.36 6.10 9.11
CA TRP A 21 -8.27 5.13 9.15
C TRP A 21 -8.69 3.83 9.83
N ARG A 22 -9.17 3.94 11.07
CA ARG A 22 -9.64 2.85 11.91
C ARG A 22 -10.73 3.39 12.83
N SER A 23 -11.78 2.60 13.08
CA SER A 23 -12.85 2.97 14.03
C SER A 23 -13.00 1.91 15.11
N ASP A 24 -12.29 2.07 16.22
CA ASP A 24 -12.36 1.10 17.34
C ASP A 24 -13.68 1.18 18.10
N PHE A 25 -14.23 2.39 18.29
CA PHE A 25 -15.51 2.59 18.97
C PHE A 25 -16.68 1.99 18.17
N THR A 26 -16.77 2.29 16.87
CA THR A 26 -17.85 1.75 16.03
C THR A 26 -17.75 0.24 15.89
N LYS A 27 -16.52 -0.32 15.74
CA LYS A 27 -16.30 -1.77 15.76
C LYS A 27 -16.78 -2.41 17.07
N TRP A 28 -16.51 -1.76 18.21
CA TRP A 28 -16.93 -2.24 19.52
C TRP A 28 -18.46 -2.21 19.69
N VAL A 29 -19.12 -1.11 19.32
CA VAL A 29 -20.58 -0.96 19.42
C VAL A 29 -21.31 -1.92 18.48
N LEU A 30 -20.89 -1.99 17.21
CA LEU A 30 -21.57 -2.81 16.19
C LEU A 30 -21.18 -4.29 16.26
N ARG A 31 -20.13 -4.64 17.04
CA ARG A 31 -19.49 -5.97 17.04
C ARG A 31 -19.11 -6.47 15.64
N ASP A 32 -18.95 -5.55 14.70
CA ASP A 32 -18.62 -5.86 13.31
C ASP A 32 -17.15 -5.60 13.04
N ARG A 33 -16.39 -6.68 12.88
CA ARG A 33 -14.95 -6.62 12.56
C ARG A 33 -14.72 -6.17 11.11
N ASN A 34 -15.74 -6.27 10.26
CA ASN A 34 -15.75 -5.91 8.84
C ASN A 34 -16.34 -4.51 8.57
N TYR A 35 -16.33 -3.63 9.56
CA TYR A 35 -16.66 -2.23 9.31
C TYR A 35 -15.66 -1.60 8.32
N PRO A 36 -16.13 -0.95 7.22
CA PRO A 36 -15.27 -0.32 6.23
C PRO A 36 -14.38 0.78 6.82
N THR A 37 -13.06 0.60 6.71
CA THR A 37 -12.05 1.61 7.06
C THR A 37 -10.92 1.56 6.03
N ALA A 38 -10.20 2.68 5.84
CA ALA A 38 -9.03 2.70 4.96
C ALA A 38 -8.03 1.61 5.34
N ARG A 39 -7.77 1.43 6.65
CA ARG A 39 -6.89 0.37 7.16
C ARG A 39 -7.35 -1.03 6.73
N ASN A 40 -8.62 -1.37 6.92
CA ASN A 40 -9.12 -2.71 6.63
C ASN A 40 -9.15 -2.97 5.10
N ALA A 41 -9.49 -1.96 4.29
CA ALA A 41 -9.42 -2.05 2.83
C ALA A 41 -7.99 -2.35 2.36
N LEU A 42 -6.99 -1.65 2.91
CA LEU A 42 -5.57 -1.90 2.59
C LEU A 42 -5.10 -3.31 2.99
N ILE A 43 -5.57 -3.84 4.12
CA ILE A 43 -5.29 -5.23 4.50
C ILE A 43 -5.84 -6.19 3.45
N ASN A 44 -7.04 -5.95 2.91
CA ASN A 44 -7.58 -6.76 1.81
C ASN A 44 -6.72 -6.64 0.55
N THR A 45 -6.31 -5.42 0.18
CA THR A 45 -5.44 -5.18 -0.98
C THR A 45 -4.12 -5.96 -0.89
N ILE A 46 -3.48 -5.95 0.28
CA ILE A 46 -2.20 -6.64 0.48
C ILE A 46 -2.41 -8.16 0.53
N THR A 47 -3.32 -8.65 1.39
CA THR A 47 -3.50 -10.10 1.59
C THR A 47 -4.04 -10.82 0.35
N ARG A 48 -4.71 -10.10 -0.57
CA ARG A 48 -5.26 -10.64 -1.83
C ARG A 48 -4.45 -10.22 -3.06
N SER A 49 -3.26 -9.66 -2.86
CA SER A 49 -2.42 -9.17 -3.96
C SER A 49 -2.01 -10.28 -4.94
N PHE A 50 -1.92 -11.52 -4.45
CA PHE A 50 -1.58 -12.70 -5.25
C PHE A 50 -2.56 -12.99 -6.40
N MET A 51 -3.77 -12.43 -6.36
CA MET A 51 -4.80 -12.57 -7.40
C MET A 51 -4.50 -11.72 -8.65
N HIS A 52 -3.74 -10.64 -8.50
CA HIS A 52 -3.43 -9.70 -9.58
C HIS A 52 -2.60 -10.38 -10.68
N ASN A 53 -3.02 -10.19 -11.94
CA ASN A 53 -2.42 -10.80 -13.14
C ASN A 53 -2.43 -12.34 -13.16
N ARG A 54 -3.23 -12.96 -12.27
CA ARG A 54 -3.48 -14.40 -12.27
C ARG A 54 -4.94 -14.73 -12.51
N PHE A 55 -5.83 -14.00 -11.85
CA PHE A 55 -7.28 -14.19 -11.98
C PHE A 55 -7.96 -13.00 -12.66
N TRP A 56 -7.49 -11.78 -12.37
CA TRP A 56 -8.00 -10.50 -12.88
C TRP A 56 -7.03 -9.36 -12.51
N THR A 57 -7.31 -8.16 -12.97
CA THR A 57 -6.77 -6.92 -12.38
C THR A 57 -7.48 -6.67 -11.05
N ASN A 58 -6.71 -6.56 -9.96
CA ASN A 58 -7.28 -6.30 -8.65
C ASN A 58 -7.81 -4.86 -8.57
N ASP A 59 -9.04 -4.67 -8.09
CA ASP A 59 -9.57 -3.36 -7.74
C ASP A 59 -9.51 -3.17 -6.20
N PRO A 60 -8.61 -2.29 -5.71
CA PRO A 60 -8.48 -1.98 -4.28
C PRO A 60 -9.49 -0.93 -3.79
N ASP A 61 -10.48 -0.56 -4.62
CA ASP A 61 -11.35 0.60 -4.47
C ASP A 61 -10.62 1.95 -4.70
N CYS A 62 -11.36 3.05 -4.61
CA CYS A 62 -10.85 4.38 -4.93
C CYS A 62 -9.75 4.86 -3.97
N LEU A 63 -8.67 5.38 -4.55
CA LEU A 63 -7.69 6.20 -3.85
C LEU A 63 -8.35 7.50 -3.39
N MET A 64 -8.11 7.90 -2.14
CA MET A 64 -8.57 9.16 -1.57
C MET A 64 -7.37 10.00 -1.20
N VAL A 65 -7.15 11.11 -1.91
CA VAL A 65 -6.04 12.05 -1.70
C VAL A 65 -6.49 13.41 -1.19
N ARG A 66 -7.80 13.70 -1.24
CA ARG A 66 -8.38 14.96 -0.73
C ARG A 66 -8.03 15.24 0.73
N SER A 67 -7.94 16.53 1.05
CA SER A 67 -7.76 17.05 2.41
C SER A 67 -9.11 17.39 3.09
N THR A 68 -10.19 17.51 2.32
CA THR A 68 -11.53 17.88 2.77
C THR A 68 -12.42 16.66 3.01
N ARG A 69 -13.42 16.81 3.90
CA ARG A 69 -14.43 15.77 4.20
C ARG A 69 -13.82 14.39 4.47
N THR A 70 -12.68 14.37 5.16
CA THR A 70 -11.95 13.16 5.52
C THR A 70 -11.34 13.29 6.91
N LYS A 71 -11.20 12.15 7.61
CA LYS A 71 -10.43 12.03 8.85
C LYS A 71 -9.05 11.41 8.61
N LEU A 72 -8.69 11.17 7.36
CA LEU A 72 -7.35 10.72 6.97
C LEU A 72 -6.40 11.92 7.00
N ASN A 73 -5.30 11.79 7.74
CA ASN A 73 -4.20 12.75 7.64
C ASN A 73 -3.34 12.42 6.41
N ILE A 74 -2.38 13.30 6.10
CA ILE A 74 -1.47 13.12 4.97
C ILE A 74 -0.68 11.80 5.05
N LYS A 75 -0.29 11.36 6.25
CA LYS A 75 0.44 10.11 6.44
C LYS A 75 -0.40 8.88 6.09
N HIS A 76 -1.67 8.85 6.52
CA HIS A 76 -2.62 7.82 6.07
C HIS A 76 -2.80 7.83 4.54
N THR A 77 -2.79 9.03 3.93
CA THR A 77 -2.88 9.17 2.47
C THR A 77 -1.66 8.56 1.78
N TYR A 78 -0.45 8.79 2.28
CA TYR A 78 0.76 8.18 1.75
C TYR A 78 0.76 6.66 1.88
N ILE A 79 0.29 6.10 3.00
CA ILE A 79 0.14 4.63 3.12
C ILE A 79 -0.86 4.12 2.08
N LEU A 80 -2.03 4.78 1.94
CA LEU A 80 -3.07 4.42 0.96
C LEU A 80 -2.51 4.42 -0.47
N ALA A 81 -1.85 5.51 -0.86
CA ALA A 81 -1.23 5.66 -2.17
C ALA A 81 -0.09 4.63 -2.40
N SER A 82 0.75 4.38 -1.39
CA SER A 82 1.86 3.42 -1.49
C SER A 82 1.34 2.00 -1.73
N VAL A 83 0.38 1.54 -0.93
CA VAL A 83 -0.17 0.19 -1.07
C VAL A 83 -0.90 0.02 -2.41
N MET A 84 -1.77 0.96 -2.77
CA MET A 84 -2.55 0.87 -4.01
C MET A 84 -1.65 0.97 -5.25
N ALA A 85 -0.68 1.87 -5.25
CA ALA A 85 0.24 1.99 -6.39
C ALA A 85 1.12 0.76 -6.56
N LEU A 86 1.74 0.26 -5.47
CA LEU A 86 2.55 -0.96 -5.50
C LEU A 86 1.75 -2.21 -5.83
N SER A 87 0.43 -2.20 -5.60
CA SER A 87 -0.43 -3.33 -5.91
C SER A 87 -0.51 -3.66 -7.40
N GLY A 88 -0.21 -2.69 -8.28
CA GLY A 88 -0.28 -2.83 -9.74
C GLY A 88 -1.70 -2.92 -10.31
N GLY A 89 -2.71 -3.08 -9.45
CA GLY A 89 -4.11 -3.17 -9.84
C GLY A 89 -4.70 -1.85 -10.35
N MET A 90 -6.03 -1.78 -10.38
CA MET A 90 -6.73 -0.55 -10.71
C MET A 90 -6.33 0.56 -9.74
N LEU A 91 -6.16 1.76 -10.27
CA LEU A 91 -5.96 2.98 -9.48
C LEU A 91 -6.98 4.01 -9.92
N LEU A 92 -8.07 4.11 -9.16
CA LEU A 92 -9.19 5.02 -9.43
C LEU A 92 -9.18 6.16 -8.42
N LEU A 93 -9.57 7.35 -8.86
CA LEU A 93 -9.77 8.51 -7.99
C LEU A 93 -11.24 8.92 -8.05
N SER A 94 -11.86 9.09 -6.88
CA SER A 94 -13.25 9.57 -6.75
C SER A 94 -13.36 10.94 -6.06
N ASP A 95 -12.24 11.63 -5.88
CA ASP A 95 -12.21 12.96 -5.29
C ASP A 95 -12.62 14.02 -6.31
N ASP A 96 -13.17 15.13 -5.81
CA ASP A 96 -13.44 16.31 -6.64
C ASP A 96 -12.12 16.97 -7.01
N LEU A 97 -11.72 16.81 -8.28
CA LEU A 97 -10.49 17.37 -8.82
C LEU A 97 -10.45 18.90 -8.78
N THR A 98 -11.61 19.57 -8.72
CA THR A 98 -11.68 21.03 -8.67
C THR A 98 -11.36 21.59 -7.29
N GLU A 99 -11.51 20.77 -6.24
CA GLU A 99 -11.21 21.12 -4.85
C GLU A 99 -9.85 20.58 -4.38
N LEU A 100 -9.07 19.98 -5.26
CA LEU A 100 -7.85 19.28 -4.88
C LEU A 100 -6.65 20.23 -4.79
N ASP A 101 -6.01 20.27 -3.61
CA ASP A 101 -4.77 21.02 -3.40
C ASP A 101 -3.65 20.53 -4.36
N ALA A 102 -2.76 21.44 -4.76
CA ALA A 102 -1.73 21.16 -5.77
C ALA A 102 -0.76 20.03 -5.35
N ASP A 103 -0.43 19.94 -4.06
CA ASP A 103 0.40 18.87 -3.49
C ASP A 103 -0.31 17.51 -3.54
N ARG A 104 -1.62 17.48 -3.29
CA ARG A 104 -2.45 16.26 -3.41
C ARG A 104 -2.58 15.80 -4.86
N PHE A 105 -2.70 16.75 -5.79
CA PHE A 105 -2.69 16.43 -7.21
C PHE A 105 -1.33 15.87 -7.66
N ASP A 106 -0.23 16.41 -7.15
CA ASP A 106 1.11 15.87 -7.42
C ASP A 106 1.29 14.45 -6.86
N LEU A 107 0.83 14.22 -5.63
CA LEU A 107 0.80 12.89 -5.02
C LEU A 107 0.02 11.91 -5.89
N PHE A 108 -1.16 12.30 -6.41
CA PHE A 108 -1.95 11.46 -7.30
C PHE A 108 -1.21 11.12 -8.59
N LYS A 109 -0.62 12.10 -9.28
CA LYS A 109 0.18 11.87 -10.50
C LYS A 109 1.34 10.89 -10.24
N LYS A 110 2.06 11.06 -9.13
CA LYS A 110 3.15 10.15 -8.73
C LYS A 110 2.62 8.75 -8.45
N ALA A 111 1.49 8.61 -7.76
CA ALA A 111 0.86 7.32 -7.52
C ALA A 111 0.49 6.60 -8.83
N VAL A 112 -0.08 7.32 -9.80
CA VAL A 112 -0.38 6.79 -11.16
C VAL A 112 0.89 6.34 -11.87
N ALA A 113 1.96 7.14 -11.83
CA ALA A 113 3.22 6.81 -12.46
C ALA A 113 3.87 5.54 -11.85
N LEU A 114 3.85 5.41 -10.53
CA LEU A 114 4.32 4.22 -9.83
C LEU A 114 3.46 2.98 -10.15
N ASN A 115 2.13 3.13 -10.09
CA ASN A 115 1.20 2.05 -10.40
C ASN A 115 1.42 1.50 -11.82
N ARG A 116 1.60 2.38 -12.81
CA ARG A 116 1.88 1.98 -14.19
C ARG A 116 3.13 1.12 -14.32
N LYS A 117 4.18 1.40 -13.54
CA LYS A 117 5.41 0.58 -13.51
C LYS A 117 5.19 -0.77 -12.84
N CYS A 118 4.31 -0.81 -11.84
CA CYS A 118 3.98 -2.00 -11.05
C CYS A 118 2.95 -2.92 -11.74
N ALA A 119 2.17 -2.40 -12.68
CA ALA A 119 0.97 -3.07 -13.24
C ALA A 119 1.23 -4.41 -13.95
N ALA A 120 2.44 -4.63 -14.49
CA ALA A 120 2.78 -5.87 -15.17
C ALA A 120 3.18 -7.02 -14.21
N HIS A 121 3.25 -6.76 -12.90
CA HIS A 121 3.83 -7.68 -11.93
C HIS A 121 2.87 -7.96 -10.78
N THR A 122 2.78 -9.24 -10.38
CA THR A 122 2.07 -9.63 -9.17
C THR A 122 2.94 -9.32 -7.95
N PRO A 123 2.51 -8.43 -7.04
CA PRO A 123 3.29 -8.06 -5.87
C PRO A 123 3.17 -9.10 -4.75
N VAL A 124 4.23 -9.18 -3.93
CA VAL A 124 4.41 -10.16 -2.86
C VAL A 124 4.34 -9.43 -1.50
N PRO A 125 3.36 -9.75 -0.65
CA PRO A 125 3.27 -9.19 0.69
C PRO A 125 4.48 -9.58 1.55
N LEU A 126 4.98 -8.63 2.34
CA LEU A 126 6.05 -8.86 3.31
C LEU A 126 5.47 -8.85 4.72
N GLY A 127 5.85 -9.84 5.55
CA GLY A 127 5.33 -10.00 6.90
C GLY A 127 3.85 -10.42 6.96
N LEU A 128 3.40 -11.23 5.99
CA LEU A 128 1.98 -11.61 5.80
C LEU A 128 1.34 -12.37 6.98
N LEU A 129 2.12 -12.83 7.96
CA LEU A 129 1.65 -13.60 9.12
C LEU A 129 2.14 -13.06 10.47
N GLU A 130 2.95 -12.01 10.46
CA GLU A 130 3.57 -11.45 11.67
C GLU A 130 2.63 -10.44 12.35
N HIS A 131 1.81 -9.76 11.57
CA HIS A 131 0.96 -8.67 12.02
C HIS A 131 -0.40 -8.69 11.32
N GLU A 132 -1.43 -8.21 12.01
CA GLU A 132 -2.78 -8.04 11.44
C GLU A 132 -2.78 -7.15 10.19
N PHE A 133 -1.91 -6.13 10.17
CA PHE A 133 -1.62 -5.32 9.00
C PHE A 133 -0.19 -5.64 8.53
N PRO A 134 -0.03 -6.39 7.42
CA PRO A 134 1.29 -6.67 6.85
C PRO A 134 2.08 -5.39 6.61
N ARG A 135 3.36 -5.36 6.96
CA ARG A 135 4.14 -4.11 7.06
C ARG A 135 4.86 -3.70 5.78
N GLY A 136 4.80 -4.52 4.73
CA GLY A 136 5.37 -4.17 3.45
C GLY A 136 4.78 -4.93 2.27
N LEU A 137 5.14 -4.49 1.07
CA LEU A 137 4.75 -5.09 -0.20
C LEU A 137 5.90 -4.90 -1.18
N TYR A 138 6.40 -6.01 -1.71
CA TYR A 138 7.39 -6.00 -2.78
C TYR A 138 6.69 -6.12 -4.13
N ASN A 139 6.98 -5.22 -5.05
CA ASN A 139 6.61 -5.37 -6.45
C ASN A 139 7.85 -5.72 -7.30
N PRO A 140 7.84 -6.85 -8.04
CA PRO A 140 8.95 -7.27 -8.90
C PRO A 140 9.37 -6.29 -10.00
N ALA A 141 8.64 -5.18 -10.20
CA ALA A 141 9.09 -4.04 -10.99
C ALA A 141 10.31 -3.31 -10.39
N GLY A 142 10.79 -3.71 -9.21
CA GLY A 142 11.92 -3.08 -8.52
C GLY A 142 11.48 -2.05 -7.47
N TYR A 143 10.40 -2.34 -6.74
CA TYR A 143 9.89 -1.46 -5.69
C TYR A 143 9.54 -2.20 -4.40
N ILE A 144 9.90 -1.64 -3.25
CA ILE A 144 9.46 -2.13 -1.94
C ILE A 144 8.75 -1.02 -1.18
N GLY A 145 7.51 -1.27 -0.78
CA GLY A 145 6.84 -0.43 0.21
C GLY A 145 7.05 -0.98 1.62
N VAL A 146 7.26 -0.07 2.57
CA VAL A 146 7.27 -0.36 4.01
C VAL A 146 6.52 0.73 4.76
N TRP A 147 5.73 0.36 5.78
CA TRP A 147 4.89 1.31 6.50
C TRP A 147 4.63 0.93 7.96
N ASN A 148 4.45 1.96 8.78
CA ASN A 148 3.99 1.84 10.15
C ASN A 148 2.53 2.29 10.30
N PRO A 149 1.52 1.38 10.25
CA PRO A 149 0.11 1.70 10.42
C PRO A 149 -0.33 2.07 11.85
N ALA A 150 0.59 2.15 12.82
CA ALA A 150 0.29 2.36 14.23
C ALA A 150 0.45 3.84 14.66
N PRO A 151 -0.25 4.28 15.72
CA PRO A 151 -0.10 5.62 16.30
C PRO A 151 1.16 5.81 17.14
N ALA A 152 2.06 4.82 17.20
CA ALA A 152 3.32 4.86 17.93
C ALA A 152 4.49 4.55 17.00
N PRO A 153 5.70 5.08 17.25
CA PRO A 153 6.90 4.67 16.52
C PRO A 153 7.12 3.16 16.63
N ASP A 154 7.65 2.57 15.57
CA ASP A 154 7.88 1.13 15.50
C ASP A 154 9.17 0.82 14.74
N ARG A 155 9.84 -0.28 15.11
CA ARG A 155 11.00 -0.80 14.39
C ARG A 155 10.55 -2.03 13.62
N ILE A 156 10.43 -1.87 12.31
CA ILE A 156 9.96 -2.91 11.40
C ILE A 156 11.17 -3.72 10.94
N ARG A 157 11.02 -5.04 10.96
CA ARG A 157 11.96 -6.01 10.38
C ARG A 157 11.17 -6.80 9.35
N LEU A 158 11.68 -6.90 8.13
CA LEU A 158 11.04 -7.66 7.07
C LEU A 158 12.07 -8.53 6.37
N GLU A 159 11.69 -9.78 6.13
CA GLU A 159 12.44 -10.72 5.31
C GLU A 159 12.15 -10.48 3.83
N LEU A 160 13.15 -10.75 2.99
CA LEU A 160 13.00 -10.66 1.54
C LEU A 160 12.46 -11.96 0.98
N PRO A 161 11.54 -11.91 0.00
CA PRO A 161 11.00 -13.13 -0.58
C PRO A 161 12.07 -13.85 -1.41
N PRO A 162 11.94 -15.18 -1.62
CA PRO A 162 12.84 -15.92 -2.49
C PRO A 162 12.96 -15.29 -3.89
N GLY A 163 14.18 -15.26 -4.44
CA GLY A 163 14.45 -14.68 -5.76
C GLY A 163 14.68 -13.18 -5.78
N PHE A 164 14.84 -12.54 -4.61
CA PHE A 164 15.17 -11.12 -4.48
C PHE A 164 16.63 -10.77 -4.83
N GLU A 165 17.51 -11.76 -5.02
CA GLU A 165 18.97 -11.65 -5.26
C GLU A 165 19.42 -10.72 -6.40
N LYS A 166 18.48 -10.16 -7.17
CA LYS A 166 18.71 -9.30 -8.34
C LYS A 166 18.76 -7.80 -8.02
N TYR A 167 18.59 -7.40 -6.77
CA TYR A 167 18.50 -6.00 -6.37
C TYR A 167 19.42 -5.68 -5.20
N ASP A 168 20.16 -4.58 -5.32
CA ASP A 168 20.87 -4.01 -4.16
C ASP A 168 19.93 -3.11 -3.39
N LEU A 169 19.74 -3.41 -2.11
CA LEU A 169 18.99 -2.55 -1.18
C LEU A 169 19.83 -1.36 -0.71
N ARG A 170 21.16 -1.43 -0.84
CA ARG A 170 22.08 -0.36 -0.43
C ARG A 170 21.95 0.79 -1.42
N GLY A 171 21.79 1.99 -0.89
CA GLY A 171 21.61 3.19 -1.73
C GLY A 171 20.19 3.39 -2.27
N ALA A 172 19.23 2.52 -1.93
CA ALA A 172 17.84 2.73 -2.29
C ALA A 172 17.32 4.09 -1.82
N THR A 173 16.53 4.73 -2.67
CA THR A 173 15.90 6.03 -2.39
C THR A 173 14.39 5.88 -2.28
N ASP A 174 13.79 6.71 -1.45
CA ASP A 174 12.35 6.79 -1.31
C ASP A 174 11.73 7.49 -2.53
N TYR A 175 10.80 6.83 -3.19
CA TYR A 175 10.12 7.28 -4.40
C TYR A 175 9.38 8.61 -4.20
N TRP A 176 8.84 8.85 -3.00
CA TRP A 176 8.06 10.05 -2.72
C TRP A 176 8.92 11.29 -2.57
N THR A 177 10.06 11.15 -1.89
CA THR A 177 10.91 12.26 -1.44
C THR A 177 12.26 12.36 -2.16
N GLY A 178 12.73 11.27 -2.79
CA GLY A 178 14.07 11.13 -3.36
C GLY A 178 15.19 10.97 -2.34
N GLN A 179 14.87 10.90 -1.04
CA GLN A 179 15.86 10.75 0.03
C GLN A 179 16.33 9.31 0.16
N ALA A 180 17.55 9.10 0.66
CA ALA A 180 18.05 7.76 0.95
C ALA A 180 17.22 7.08 2.04
N ILE A 181 16.95 5.78 1.88
CA ILE A 181 16.18 5.02 2.88
C ILE A 181 17.08 4.63 4.05
N PRO A 182 16.72 4.99 5.30
CA PRO A 182 17.56 4.78 6.48
C PRO A 182 17.43 3.36 7.05
N TRP A 183 17.28 2.35 6.20
CA TRP A 183 17.20 0.96 6.64
C TRP A 183 18.59 0.34 6.89
N ARG A 184 18.62 -0.71 7.69
CA ARG A 184 19.78 -1.60 7.83
C ARG A 184 19.48 -2.90 7.11
N VAL A 185 20.38 -3.30 6.22
CA VAL A 185 20.26 -4.48 5.39
C VAL A 185 21.23 -5.55 5.91
N ASP A 186 20.76 -6.80 5.97
CA ASP A 186 21.55 -7.99 6.27
C ASP A 186 21.15 -9.11 5.30
N ASP A 187 21.64 -10.34 5.54
CA ASP A 187 21.51 -11.45 4.61
C ASP A 187 20.06 -11.97 4.46
N GLU A 188 19.20 -11.72 5.45
CA GLU A 188 17.81 -12.22 5.46
C GLU A 188 16.80 -11.13 5.05
N GLY A 189 17.16 -9.85 5.18
CA GLY A 189 16.30 -8.75 4.76
C GLY A 189 16.72 -7.37 5.25
N PHE A 190 15.75 -6.57 5.71
CA PHE A 190 16.04 -5.21 6.20
C PHE A 190 15.27 -4.86 7.48
N SER A 191 15.81 -3.92 8.24
CA SER A 191 15.12 -3.28 9.37
C SER A 191 15.10 -1.76 9.25
N ILE A 192 14.00 -1.13 9.63
CA ILE A 192 13.82 0.32 9.57
C ILE A 192 12.99 0.81 10.76
N SER A 193 13.35 1.98 11.29
CA SER A 193 12.57 2.66 12.32
C SER A 193 11.66 3.68 11.64
N LEU A 194 10.35 3.57 11.86
CA LEU A 194 9.35 4.46 11.29
C LEU A 194 8.54 5.15 12.38
N ALA A 195 8.34 6.45 12.22
CA ALA A 195 7.43 7.26 13.03
C ALA A 195 5.97 6.79 12.87
N PRO A 196 5.04 7.25 13.72
CA PRO A 196 3.62 6.94 13.58
C PRO A 196 3.11 7.27 12.17
N PHE A 197 2.41 6.31 11.56
CA PHE A 197 1.81 6.41 10.23
C PHE A 197 2.79 6.67 9.07
N GLU A 198 4.09 6.60 9.31
CA GLU A 198 5.08 6.82 8.26
C GLU A 198 5.12 5.65 7.27
N SER A 199 5.40 5.96 6.01
CA SER A 199 5.58 4.99 4.93
C SER A 199 6.66 5.46 3.98
N MET A 200 7.39 4.52 3.40
CA MET A 200 8.40 4.75 2.38
C MET A 200 8.20 3.75 1.23
N VAL A 201 8.58 4.15 0.03
CA VAL A 201 8.61 3.27 -1.14
C VAL A 201 10.01 3.30 -1.74
N ALA A 202 10.78 2.25 -1.52
CA ALA A 202 12.10 2.08 -2.10
C ALA A 202 12.03 1.89 -3.62
N VAL A 203 12.83 2.67 -4.34
CA VAL A 203 13.24 2.37 -5.71
C VAL A 203 14.49 1.51 -5.64
N LEU A 204 14.45 0.34 -6.27
CA LEU A 204 15.55 -0.61 -6.28
C LEU A 204 16.33 -0.51 -7.59
N ASP A 205 17.64 -0.36 -7.48
CA ASP A 205 18.54 -0.44 -8.62
C ASP A 205 18.94 -1.91 -8.85
N ARG A 206 19.11 -2.26 -10.13
CA ARG A 206 19.58 -3.58 -10.57
C ARG A 206 21.09 -3.69 -10.52
#